data_AF-A0A182M630-F1
#
_entry.id   AF-A0A182M630-F1
#
_cell.length_a   1.000
_cell.length_b   1.000
_cell.length_c   1.000
_cell.angle_alpha   90.00
_cell.angle_beta   90.00
_cell.angle_gamma   90.00
#
_symmetry.space_group_name_H-M   'P 1'
#
loop_
_entity.id
_entity.type
_entity.pdbx_description
1 polymer ?
#
loop_
_entity_poly.entity_id
_entity_poly.type
_entity_poly.pdbx_seq_one_letter_code
_entity_poly.pdbx_strand_id
1 'polypeptide(L)'
;MVGTNFAPFPLTDDIEIQATPGHTMACVTVLVARSNLSPDGRPVAIVGDLFERQQDIDDDRLWLDAGSEDARAQRFHRARIASLAEWIIPGHGGPFRVDASIREKLQHQSDASATEPSAGVV
;
A
#
# COMPACT_ATOMS: atom_id res chain seq x y z
N MET A 1 5.35 4.13 -22.38
CA MET A 1 4.50 3.06 -21.83
C MET A 1 3.27 3.74 -21.27
N VAL A 2 2.06 3.36 -21.70
CA VAL A 2 0.82 3.99 -21.27
C VAL A 2 0.61 3.64 -19.79
N GLY A 3 0.74 4.62 -18.90
CA GLY A 3 0.34 4.46 -17.51
C GLY A 3 -1.18 4.29 -17.49
N THR A 4 -1.65 3.06 -17.31
CA THR A 4 -3.07 2.81 -17.04
C THR A 4 -3.38 3.38 -15.66
N ASN A 5 -3.86 4.61 -15.64
CA ASN A 5 -4.41 5.22 -14.44
C ASN A 5 -5.76 4.54 -14.16
N PHE A 6 -5.75 3.47 -13.38
CA PHE A 6 -6.99 2.84 -12.94
C PHE A 6 -7.67 3.79 -11.95
N ALA A 7 -8.80 4.38 -12.37
CA ALA A 7 -9.63 5.16 -11.48
C ALA A 7 -10.17 4.26 -10.35
N PRO A 8 -10.35 4.79 -9.12
CA PRO A 8 -11.03 4.06 -8.05
C PRO A 8 -12.39 3.53 -8.51
N PHE A 9 -12.73 2.32 -8.07
CA PHE A 9 -14.02 1.71 -8.32
C PHE A 9 -14.91 1.86 -7.07
N PRO A 10 -15.93 2.73 -7.10
CA PRO A 10 -16.82 2.92 -5.95
C PRO A 10 -17.72 1.69 -5.78
N LEU A 11 -17.78 1.15 -4.55
CA LEU A 11 -18.74 0.11 -4.16
C LEU A 11 -19.98 0.74 -3.50
N THR A 12 -19.75 1.74 -2.65
CA THR A 12 -20.77 2.56 -1.98
C THR A 12 -20.25 3.98 -1.78
N ASP A 13 -21.03 4.86 -1.16
CA ASP A 13 -20.57 6.21 -0.79
C ASP A 13 -19.37 6.21 0.17
N ASP A 14 -19.16 5.12 0.91
CA ASP A 14 -18.11 5.01 1.93
C ASP A 14 -17.02 4.00 1.60
N ILE A 15 -17.18 3.22 0.53
CA ILE A 15 -16.29 2.11 0.20
C ILE A 15 -15.88 2.20 -1.26
N GLU A 16 -14.58 2.23 -1.51
CA GLU A 16 -14.01 2.15 -2.86
C GLU A 16 -12.88 1.13 -2.93
N ILE A 17 -12.68 0.59 -4.14
CA ILE A 17 -11.57 -0.29 -4.47
C ILE A 17 -10.56 0.49 -5.30
N GLN A 18 -9.28 0.41 -4.94
CA GLN A 18 -8.18 0.96 -5.72
C GLN A 18 -7.23 -0.16 -6.16
N ALA A 19 -6.77 -0.10 -7.41
CA ALA A 19 -5.70 -0.97 -7.88
C ALA A 19 -4.40 -0.65 -7.12
N THR A 20 -3.76 -1.67 -6.58
CA THR A 20 -2.48 -1.57 -5.86
C THR A 20 -1.54 -2.72 -6.25
N PRO A 21 -1.16 -2.82 -7.53
CA PRO A 21 -0.26 -3.88 -8.00
C PRO A 21 1.11 -3.79 -7.32
N GLY A 22 1.73 -4.95 -7.11
CA GLY A 22 3.05 -5.03 -6.48
C GLY A 22 3.33 -6.43 -5.96
N HIS A 23 2.65 -6.84 -4.88
CA HIS A 23 2.77 -8.22 -4.38
C HIS A 23 2.33 -9.21 -5.46
N THR A 24 1.14 -9.00 -6.02
CA THR A 24 0.76 -9.49 -7.34
C THR A 24 0.29 -8.33 -8.21
N MET A 25 0.29 -8.51 -9.53
CA MET A 25 -0.25 -7.51 -10.46
C MET A 25 -1.77 -7.34 -10.39
N ALA A 26 -2.48 -8.25 -9.69
CA ALA A 26 -3.92 -8.20 -9.48
C ALA A 26 -4.33 -7.62 -8.11
N CYS A 27 -3.37 -7.23 -7.26
CA CYS A 27 -3.65 -6.71 -5.94
C CYS A 27 -4.50 -5.43 -5.98
N VAL A 28 -5.45 -5.37 -5.06
CA VAL A 28 -6.32 -4.21 -4.84
C VAL A 28 -6.39 -3.87 -3.36
N THR A 29 -6.67 -2.61 -3.05
CA THR A 29 -6.94 -2.12 -1.70
C THR A 29 -8.40 -1.69 -1.61
N VAL A 30 -9.08 -2.06 -0.53
CA VAL A 30 -10.38 -1.52 -0.16
C VAL A 30 -10.17 -0.36 0.81
N LEU A 31 -10.63 0.83 0.44
CA LEU A 31 -10.66 2.00 1.32
C LEU A 31 -12.07 2.16 1.89
N VAL A 32 -12.16 2.26 3.21
CA VAL A 32 -13.40 2.45 3.96
C VAL A 32 -13.35 3.81 4.65
N ALA A 33 -14.09 4.78 4.12
CA ALA A 33 -14.07 6.18 4.56
C ALA A 33 -14.56 6.36 6.00
N ARG A 34 -15.60 5.62 6.41
CA ARG A 34 -16.17 5.65 7.76
C ARG A 34 -16.22 4.24 8.34
N SER A 35 -15.52 4.02 9.44
CA SER A 35 -15.52 2.73 10.15
C SER A 35 -15.53 2.94 11.66
N ASN A 36 -15.78 1.90 12.43
CA ASN A 36 -15.65 1.95 13.89
C ASN A 36 -14.20 2.20 14.38
N LEU A 37 -13.19 1.90 13.56
CA LEU A 37 -11.77 2.19 13.85
C LEU A 37 -11.39 3.65 13.58
N SER A 38 -12.12 4.30 12.67
CA SER A 38 -11.97 5.72 12.37
C SER A 38 -13.34 6.31 12.00
N PRO A 39 -14.15 6.71 13.01
CA PRO A 39 -15.49 7.25 12.77
C PRO A 39 -15.46 8.63 12.11
N ASP A 40 -14.47 9.45 12.50
CA ASP A 40 -14.33 10.87 12.11
C ASP A 40 -12.96 11.20 11.49
N GLY A 41 -12.13 10.18 11.24
CA GLY A 41 -10.74 10.35 10.81
C GLY A 41 -10.52 10.07 9.32
N ARG A 42 -9.32 9.57 8.99
CA ARG A 42 -9.01 9.18 7.61
C ARG A 42 -9.45 7.74 7.34
N PRO A 43 -9.66 7.34 6.07
CA PRO A 43 -10.11 5.99 5.74
C PRO A 43 -9.29 4.87 6.39
N VAL A 44 -9.93 3.72 6.61
CA VAL A 44 -9.23 2.47 6.91
C VAL A 44 -8.94 1.75 5.60
N ALA A 45 -7.70 1.30 5.41
CA ALA A 45 -7.30 0.54 4.24
C ALA A 45 -7.18 -0.95 4.58
N ILE A 46 -7.93 -1.79 3.85
CA ILE A 46 -7.75 -3.25 3.83
C ILE A 46 -6.94 -3.58 2.59
N VAL A 47 -5.70 -4.02 2.79
CA VAL A 47 -4.67 -3.94 1.74
C VAL A 47 -4.14 -5.30 1.28
N GLY A 48 -4.49 -6.38 1.97
CA GLY A 48 -3.86 -7.69 1.75
C GLY A 48 -2.33 -7.59 1.86
N ASP A 49 -1.62 -8.35 1.04
CA ASP A 49 -0.15 -8.45 1.09
C ASP A 49 0.58 -7.27 0.43
N LEU A 50 -0.13 -6.18 0.11
CA LEU A 50 0.55 -4.89 -0.08
C LEU A 50 1.40 -4.55 1.16
N PHE A 51 0.88 -4.91 2.34
CA PHE A 51 1.61 -4.97 3.59
C PHE A 51 1.47 -6.37 4.19
N GLU A 52 2.59 -7.02 4.48
CA GLU A 52 2.59 -8.29 5.20
C GLU A 52 2.14 -8.05 6.64
N ARG A 53 2.74 -7.07 7.32
CA ARG A 53 2.52 -6.74 8.74
C ARG A 53 3.24 -5.47 9.12
N GLN A 54 2.88 -4.83 10.23
CA GLN A 54 3.49 -3.55 10.67
C GLN A 54 5.04 -3.56 10.72
N GLN A 55 5.67 -4.69 11.04
CA GLN A 55 7.14 -4.77 11.11
C GLN A 55 7.81 -4.55 9.75
N ASP A 56 7.08 -4.74 8.65
CA ASP A 56 7.58 -4.56 7.29
C ASP A 56 7.79 -3.08 6.90
N ILE A 57 7.36 -2.15 7.76
CA ILE A 57 7.69 -0.72 7.65
C ILE A 57 9.18 -0.49 7.91
N ASP A 58 9.75 -1.24 8.86
CA ASP A 58 11.14 -1.10 9.30
C ASP A 58 12.06 -2.14 8.66
N ASP A 59 11.52 -3.30 8.26
CA ASP A 59 12.27 -4.38 7.61
C ASP A 59 11.61 -4.77 6.29
N ASP A 60 12.07 -4.17 5.18
CA ASP A 60 11.48 -4.36 3.86
C ASP A 60 11.67 -5.78 3.30
N ARG A 61 12.66 -6.53 3.82
CA ARG A 61 12.85 -7.95 3.50
C ARG A 61 11.60 -8.77 3.77
N LEU A 62 10.80 -8.38 4.77
CA LEU A 62 9.58 -9.11 5.12
C LEU A 62 8.58 -9.20 3.97
N TRP A 63 8.41 -8.15 3.18
CA TRP A 63 7.49 -8.14 2.04
C TRP A 63 8.20 -8.42 0.71
N LEU A 64 9.51 -8.14 0.61
CA LEU A 64 10.32 -8.51 -0.56
C LEU A 64 10.47 -10.03 -0.68
N ASP A 65 10.88 -10.70 0.40
CA ASP A 65 11.13 -12.14 0.43
C ASP A 65 9.82 -12.95 0.41
N ALA A 66 8.68 -12.29 0.69
CA ALA A 66 7.34 -12.87 0.55
C ALA A 66 6.87 -13.00 -0.91
N GLY A 67 7.70 -12.59 -1.88
CA GLY A 67 7.48 -12.89 -3.30
C GLY A 67 6.81 -11.77 -4.10
N SER A 68 7.19 -10.51 -3.85
CA SER A 68 6.73 -9.37 -4.65
C SER A 68 6.98 -9.56 -6.16
N GLU A 69 5.93 -9.53 -6.97
CA GLU A 69 6.03 -9.55 -8.44
C GLU A 69 6.63 -8.25 -9.02
N ASP A 70 6.31 -7.10 -8.42
CA ASP A 70 6.87 -5.79 -8.77
C ASP A 70 7.13 -4.96 -7.49
N ALA A 71 8.37 -5.05 -7.01
CA ALA A 71 8.80 -4.37 -5.79
C ALA A 71 8.79 -2.84 -5.92
N ARG A 72 8.88 -2.28 -7.12
CA ARG A 72 8.80 -0.83 -7.34
C ARG A 72 7.35 -0.37 -7.23
N ALA A 73 6.43 -1.08 -7.90
CA ALA A 73 5.01 -0.81 -7.80
C ALA A 73 4.51 -1.02 -6.36
N GLN A 74 4.98 -2.07 -5.66
CA GLN A 74 4.59 -2.31 -4.27
C GLN A 74 5.03 -1.18 -3.35
N ARG A 75 6.26 -0.67 -3.46
CA ARG A 75 6.73 0.50 -2.68
C ARG A 75 5.88 1.74 -2.94
N PHE A 76 5.61 2.03 -4.21
CA PHE A 76 4.76 3.16 -4.60
C PHE A 76 3.36 3.05 -3.99
N HIS A 77 2.71 1.90 -4.11
CA HIS A 77 1.36 1.71 -3.59
C HIS A 77 1.33 1.67 -2.06
N ARG A 78 2.37 1.13 -1.40
CA ARG A 78 2.53 1.20 0.07
C ARG A 78 2.54 2.65 0.54
N ALA A 79 3.37 3.51 -0.06
CA ALA A 79 3.44 4.93 0.28
C ALA A 79 2.12 5.67 -0.01
N ARG A 80 1.54 5.43 -1.21
CA ARG A 80 0.28 6.06 -1.62
C ARG A 80 -0.88 5.70 -0.70
N ILE A 81 -1.09 4.43 -0.39
CA ILE A 81 -2.18 3.99 0.50
C ILE A 81 -1.96 4.49 1.93
N ALA A 82 -0.73 4.42 2.45
CA ALA A 82 -0.42 4.97 3.76
C ALA A 82 -0.74 6.47 3.83
N SER A 83 -0.51 7.25 2.76
CA SER A 83 -0.86 8.67 2.71
C SER A 83 -2.37 8.96 2.84
N LEU A 84 -3.22 8.03 2.38
CA LEU A 84 -4.67 8.15 2.39
C LEU A 84 -5.30 7.65 3.70
N ALA A 85 -4.76 6.58 4.28
CA ALA A 85 -5.41 5.85 5.37
C ALA A 85 -4.96 6.31 6.76
N GLU A 86 -5.84 6.19 7.77
CA GLU A 86 -5.46 6.29 9.19
C GLU A 86 -5.02 4.93 9.76
N TRP A 87 -5.64 3.85 9.30
CA TRP A 87 -5.32 2.49 9.71
C TRP A 87 -5.08 1.61 8.49
N ILE A 88 -4.15 0.67 8.64
CA ILE A 88 -3.89 -0.38 7.66
C ILE A 88 -4.23 -1.73 8.28
N ILE A 89 -4.97 -2.56 7.54
CA ILE A 89 -5.26 -3.95 7.84
C ILE A 89 -4.44 -4.80 6.84
N PRO A 90 -3.26 -5.30 7.26
CA PRO A 90 -2.35 -6.05 6.40
C PRO A 90 -2.83 -7.49 6.17
N GLY A 91 -2.19 -8.21 5.25
CA GLY A 91 -2.54 -9.61 4.97
C GLY A 91 -2.13 -10.60 6.08
N HIS A 92 -1.01 -10.34 6.77
CA HIS A 92 -0.39 -11.24 7.75
C HIS A 92 -0.05 -10.55 9.08
N GLY A 93 -1.01 -9.85 9.70
CA GLY A 93 -0.80 -9.23 11.00
C GLY A 93 -2.05 -8.54 11.56
N GLY A 94 -1.90 -7.94 12.74
CA GLY A 94 -2.95 -7.10 13.31
C GLY A 94 -3.04 -5.73 12.62
N PRO A 95 -4.20 -5.05 12.68
CA PRO A 95 -4.32 -3.67 12.21
C PRO A 95 -3.35 -2.74 12.93
N PHE A 96 -2.80 -1.76 12.22
CA PHE A 96 -1.91 -0.75 12.79
C PHE A 96 -2.25 0.65 12.31
N ARG A 97 -2.01 1.63 13.18
CA ARG A 97 -2.27 3.05 12.89
C ARG A 97 -1.09 3.66 12.13
N VAL A 98 -1.40 4.51 11.15
CA VAL A 98 -0.42 5.17 10.28
C VAL A 98 -0.15 6.59 10.77
N ASP A 99 0.90 6.74 11.56
CA ASP A 99 1.39 8.05 12.02
C ASP A 99 2.29 8.75 10.98
N ALA A 100 2.83 9.92 11.35
CA ALA A 100 3.70 10.70 10.48
C ALA A 100 5.03 9.99 10.17
N SER A 101 5.62 9.29 11.15
CA SER A 101 6.88 8.55 10.99
C SER A 101 6.74 7.42 9.97
N ILE A 102 5.63 6.68 10.04
CA ILE A 102 5.33 5.61 9.06
C ILE A 102 5.18 6.21 7.66
N ARG A 103 4.46 7.33 7.50
CA ARG A 103 4.30 7.99 6.20
C ARG A 103 5.63 8.43 5.61
N GLU A 104 6.49 9.05 6.42
CA GLU A 104 7.82 9.50 5.99
C GLU A 104 8.71 8.33 5.55
N LYS A 105 8.74 7.24 6.32
CA LYS A 105 9.52 6.03 5.97
C LYS A 105 9.05 5.42 4.64
N LEU A 106 7.75 5.27 4.46
CA LEU A 106 7.20 4.69 3.23
C LEU A 106 7.41 5.60 2.02
N GLN A 107 7.29 6.91 2.19
CA GLN A 107 7.60 7.87 1.12
C GLN A 107 9.08 7.77 0.72
N HIS A 108 9.99 7.70 1.69
CA HIS A 108 11.41 7.52 1.43
C HIS A 108 11.72 6.22 0.67
N GLN A 109 11.08 5.10 1.07
CA GLN A 109 11.21 3.82 0.37
C GLN A 109 10.75 3.93 -1.09
N SER A 110 9.61 4.60 -1.33
CA SER A 110 9.10 4.86 -2.68
C SER A 110 10.08 5.69 -3.52
N ASP A 111 10.61 6.78 -2.96
CA ASP A 111 11.49 7.70 -3.69
C ASP A 111 12.87 7.09 -4.01
N ALA A 112 13.43 6.32 -3.07
CA ALA A 112 14.68 5.59 -3.30
C ALA A 112 14.56 4.63 -4.50
N SER A 113 13.43 3.93 -4.64
CA SER A 113 13.18 3.01 -5.76
C SER A 113 13.01 3.70 -7.12
N ALA A 114 12.67 4.99 -7.15
CA ALA A 114 12.56 5.75 -8.39
C ALA A 114 13.93 6.10 -8.99
N THR A 115 15.00 6.00 -8.18
CA THR A 115 16.37 6.39 -8.55
C THR A 115 17.25 5.18 -8.93
N GLU A 116 16.80 3.95 -8.62
CA GLU A 116 17.44 2.71 -9.05
C GLU A 116 17.25 2.49 -10.57
N PRO A 117 18.30 2.28 -11.36
CA PRO A 117 18.15 1.95 -12.77
C PRO A 117 17.39 0.64 -12.90
N SER A 118 16.38 0.61 -13.79
CA SER A 118 15.69 -0.62 -14.18
C SER A 118 16.76 -1.65 -14.55
N ALA A 119 16.90 -2.68 -13.72
CA ALA A 119 17.68 -3.85 -14.08
C ALA A 119 17.00 -4.44 -15.31
N GLY A 120 17.57 -4.13 -16.48
CA GLY A 120 17.14 -4.68 -17.74
C GLY A 120 17.19 -6.19 -17.63
N VAL A 121 16.07 -6.82 -17.99
CA VAL A 121 16.02 -8.23 -18.36
C VAL A 121 17.15 -8.49 -19.35
N VAL A 122 18.14 -9.28 -18.92
CA VAL A 122 19.12 -9.93 -19.81
C VAL A 122 18.53 -11.21 -20.37
#